data_AF-A0A951AYY5-F1
#
_entry.id   AF-A0A951AYY5-F1
#
_cell.length_a   1.000
_cell.length_b   1.000
_cell.length_c   1.000
_cell.angle_alpha   90.00
_cell.angle_beta   90.00
_cell.angle_gamma   90.00
#
_symmetry.space_group_name_H-M   'P 1'
#
loop_
_entity.id
_entity.type
_entity.pdbx_description
1 polymer ?
#
loop_
_entity_poly.entity_id
_entity_poly.type
_entity_poly.pdbx_seq_one_letter_code
_entity_poly.pdbx_strand_id
1 'polypeptide(L)'
;MNENPDGTGPPRGGEPSFEERLRAARGRKRLDEPPASRGGSAAGGGFGQSPLGIGLRVGVEMVAAMAVAVGIGWALDHWLHTAPLFIALFVLLGGAAGVLNVWRMFAPRPERTPRA
;
A
#
# COMPACT_ATOMS: atom_id res chain seq x y z
N MET A 1 -48.32 12.07 35.65
CA MET A 1 -47.83 10.94 34.85
C MET A 1 -47.95 11.30 33.37
N ASN A 2 -46.93 11.91 32.77
CA ASN A 2 -46.58 11.70 31.35
C ASN A 2 -45.23 12.40 31.11
N GLU A 3 -44.14 11.66 31.27
CA GLU A 3 -42.82 12.07 30.84
C GLU A 3 -42.76 11.90 29.32
N ASN A 4 -42.49 12.97 28.58
CA ASN A 4 -42.01 12.86 27.21
C ASN A 4 -40.73 13.71 27.05
N PRO A 5 -39.57 13.20 27.48
CA PRO A 5 -38.29 13.81 27.20
C PRO A 5 -37.74 13.23 25.90
N ASP A 6 -37.30 14.12 25.03
CA ASP A 6 -36.46 13.86 23.86
C ASP A 6 -37.13 13.14 22.67
N GLY A 7 -37.39 13.92 21.61
CA GLY A 7 -37.86 13.47 20.30
C GLY A 7 -36.85 12.65 19.50
N THR A 8 -36.24 11.66 20.13
CA THR A 8 -35.34 10.67 19.53
C THR A 8 -35.76 9.29 19.99
N GLY A 9 -36.98 8.89 19.60
CA GLY A 9 -37.45 7.52 19.83
C GLY A 9 -36.49 6.51 19.21
N PRO A 10 -35.94 5.55 19.99
CA PRO A 10 -35.28 4.38 19.42
C PRO A 10 -36.35 3.32 19.09
N PRO A 11 -36.00 2.16 18.53
CA PRO A 11 -35.20 1.90 17.33
C PRO A 11 -35.99 0.95 16.39
N ARG A 12 -35.87 1.08 15.06
CA ARG A 12 -36.29 0.00 14.15
C ARG A 12 -35.23 -0.23 13.07
N GLY A 13 -34.31 -1.15 13.37
CA GLY A 13 -33.31 -1.60 12.39
C GLY A 13 -31.85 -1.49 12.81
N GLY A 14 -31.52 -1.95 14.03
CA GLY A 14 -30.47 -2.93 14.29
C GLY A 14 -29.01 -2.82 13.80
N GLU A 15 -28.55 -1.88 12.97
CA GLU A 15 -27.16 -1.92 12.47
C GLU A 15 -26.51 -0.52 12.45
N PRO A 16 -25.29 -0.31 13.01
CA PRO A 16 -24.51 0.89 12.70
C PRO A 16 -24.36 0.97 11.18
N SER A 17 -24.77 2.09 10.58
CA SER A 17 -24.94 2.17 9.12
C SER A 17 -23.65 1.72 8.42
N PHE A 18 -23.80 0.86 7.41
CA PHE A 18 -22.66 0.34 6.65
C PHE A 18 -21.83 1.49 6.04
N GLU A 19 -22.49 2.59 5.69
CA GLU A 19 -21.85 3.82 5.26
C GLU A 19 -20.94 4.43 6.33
N GLU A 20 -21.36 4.49 7.58
CA GLU A 20 -20.58 5.04 8.70
C GLU A 20 -19.38 4.14 9.04
N ARG A 21 -19.56 2.82 8.95
CA ARG A 21 -18.47 1.84 9.11
C ARG A 21 -17.49 1.89 7.95
N LEU A 22 -17.97 2.03 6.71
CA LEU A 22 -17.13 2.14 5.51
C LEU A 22 -16.45 3.52 5.40
N ARG A 23 -17.03 4.56 6.00
CA ARG A 23 -16.46 5.92 6.08
C ARG A 23 -15.40 6.01 7.19
N ALA A 24 -15.62 5.37 8.35
CA ALA A 24 -14.60 5.21 9.40
C ALA A 24 -13.41 4.34 8.96
N ALA A 25 -13.65 3.32 8.11
CA ALA A 25 -12.59 2.51 7.50
C ALA A 25 -11.80 3.29 6.42
N ARG A 26 -12.45 4.19 5.68
CA ARG A 26 -11.80 5.05 4.68
C ARG A 26 -11.03 6.23 5.30
N GLY A 27 -11.48 6.78 6.43
CA GLY A 27 -10.81 7.91 7.10
C GLY A 27 -9.43 7.56 7.67
N ARG A 28 -9.25 6.34 8.18
CA ARG A 28 -7.98 5.89 8.77
C ARG A 28 -6.92 5.46 7.76
N LYS A 29 -7.28 5.16 6.51
CA LYS A 29 -6.36 4.59 5.49
C LYS A 29 -5.80 5.61 4.51
N ARG A 30 -6.17 6.90 4.60
CA ARG A 30 -6.02 7.84 3.47
C ARG A 30 -5.17 9.09 3.69
N LEU A 31 -4.57 9.30 4.86
CA LEU A 31 -3.84 10.55 5.11
C LEU A 31 -2.31 10.44 5.20
N ASP A 32 -1.73 9.24 5.26
CA ASP A 32 -0.26 9.10 5.24
C ASP A 32 0.31 7.99 4.38
N GLU A 33 -0.48 7.29 3.58
CA GLU A 33 0.06 6.31 2.63
C GLU A 33 0.57 7.03 1.37
N PRO A 34 1.90 7.15 1.12
CA PRO A 34 2.39 7.55 -0.19
C PRO A 34 1.87 6.56 -1.23
N PRO A 35 1.72 6.96 -2.51
CA PRO A 35 1.15 6.12 -3.54
C PRO A 35 2.12 4.98 -3.86
N ALA A 36 2.06 3.91 -3.07
CA ALA A 36 2.67 2.64 -3.37
C ALA A 36 1.71 1.92 -4.32
N SER A 37 2.22 1.69 -5.53
CA SER A 37 1.55 1.08 -6.67
C SER A 37 0.64 -0.07 -6.25
N ARG A 38 -0.59 -0.04 -6.74
CA ARG A 38 -1.58 -1.13 -6.67
C ARG A 38 -1.07 -2.38 -7.41
N GLY A 39 -0.13 -3.10 -6.81
CA GLY A 39 0.35 -4.39 -7.27
C GLY A 39 0.36 -5.38 -6.12
N GLY A 40 -0.64 -6.25 -6.06
CA GLY A 40 -0.59 -7.48 -5.26
C GLY A 40 -1.08 -7.38 -3.81
N SER A 41 -2.36 -7.02 -3.59
CA SER A 41 -3.09 -7.52 -2.41
C SER A 41 -3.35 -9.02 -2.58
N ALA A 42 -2.33 -9.84 -2.32
CA ALA A 42 -2.43 -11.29 -2.31
C ALA A 42 -1.60 -11.86 -1.15
N ALA A 43 -1.99 -11.53 0.08
CA ALA A 43 -1.79 -12.33 1.27
C ALA A 43 -2.71 -11.76 2.36
N GLY A 44 -3.92 -12.32 2.44
CA GLY A 44 -4.85 -12.04 3.53
C GLY A 44 -4.31 -12.60 4.83
N GLY A 45 -4.22 -11.75 5.86
CA GLY A 45 -3.76 -12.10 7.19
C GLY A 45 -3.15 -10.88 7.84
N GLY A 46 -3.80 -10.34 8.87
CA GLY A 46 -3.48 -9.03 9.44
C GLY A 46 -2.06 -8.92 9.98
N PHE A 47 -1.12 -8.50 9.14
CA PHE A 47 0.11 -7.89 9.59
C PHE A 47 -0.23 -6.44 9.93
N GLY A 48 -0.64 -6.24 11.18
CA GLY A 48 -0.76 -4.90 11.77
C GLY A 48 0.56 -4.14 11.63
N GLN A 49 0.53 -2.85 12.01
CA GLN A 49 1.65 -1.91 12.00
C GLN A 49 2.82 -2.31 12.95
N SER A 50 3.18 -3.59 13.01
CA SER A 50 4.36 -4.07 13.71
C SER A 50 5.59 -3.90 12.83
N PRO A 51 6.78 -3.65 13.42
CA PRO A 51 8.04 -3.56 12.68
C PRO A 51 8.30 -4.79 11.79
N LEU A 52 7.89 -5.98 12.24
CA LEU A 52 7.99 -7.22 11.46
C LEU A 52 7.06 -7.21 10.24
N GLY A 53 5.82 -6.73 10.39
CA GLY A 53 4.87 -6.62 9.27
C GLY A 53 5.35 -5.65 8.20
N ILE A 54 5.96 -4.54 8.61
CA ILE A 54 6.58 -3.57 7.71
C ILE A 54 7.77 -4.20 6.97
N GLY A 55 8.67 -4.87 7.69
CA GLY A 55 9.83 -5.54 7.09
C GLY A 55 9.44 -6.64 6.10
N LEU A 56 8.45 -7.46 6.43
CA LEU A 56 7.94 -8.51 5.55
C LEU A 56 7.35 -7.91 4.26
N ARG A 57 6.55 -6.86 4.38
CA ARG A 57 5.97 -6.17 3.23
C ARG A 57 7.05 -5.62 2.30
N VAL A 58 8.04 -4.91 2.87
CA VAL A 58 9.18 -4.38 2.11
C VAL A 58 9.94 -5.50 1.41
N GLY A 59 10.21 -6.60 2.11
CA GLY A 59 10.90 -7.77 1.53
C GLY A 59 10.12 -8.38 0.37
N VAL A 60 8.81 -8.58 0.52
CA VAL A 60 7.95 -9.12 -0.56
C VAL A 60 7.91 -8.17 -1.75
N GLU A 61 7.83 -6.85 -1.52
CA GLU A 61 7.87 -5.85 -2.60
C GLU A 61 9.20 -5.90 -3.37
N MET A 62 10.33 -6.12 -2.68
CA MET A 62 11.64 -6.28 -3.33
C MET A 62 11.71 -7.54 -4.18
N VAL A 63 11.30 -8.67 -3.63
CA VAL A 63 11.33 -9.96 -4.32
C VAL A 63 10.39 -9.93 -5.53
N ALA A 64 9.20 -9.36 -5.38
CA ALA A 64 8.24 -9.22 -6.48
C ALA A 64 8.76 -8.33 -7.61
N ALA A 65 9.32 -7.15 -7.28
CA ALA A 65 9.90 -6.25 -8.27
C ALA A 65 11.05 -6.93 -9.03
N MET A 66 11.92 -7.66 -8.32
CA MET A 66 13.02 -8.39 -8.91
C MET A 66 12.53 -9.52 -9.83
N ALA A 67 11.56 -10.30 -9.39
CA ALA A 67 10.98 -11.39 -10.19
C ALA A 67 10.37 -10.86 -11.50
N VAL A 68 9.64 -9.73 -11.44
CA VAL A 68 9.07 -9.07 -12.62
C VAL A 68 10.17 -8.56 -13.55
N ALA A 69 11.21 -7.91 -13.02
CA ALA A 69 12.32 -7.40 -13.81
C ALA A 69 13.07 -8.52 -14.55
N VAL A 70 13.39 -9.62 -13.86
CA VAL A 70 14.02 -10.79 -14.47
C VAL A 70 13.11 -11.41 -15.51
N GLY A 71 11.81 -11.56 -15.22
CA GLY A 71 10.85 -12.12 -16.17
C GLY A 71 10.73 -11.31 -17.46
N ILE A 72 10.65 -9.98 -17.36
CA ILE A 72 10.62 -9.07 -18.52
C ILE A 72 11.94 -9.13 -19.28
N GLY A 73 13.08 -9.01 -18.57
CA GLY A 73 14.39 -9.08 -19.19
C GLY A 73 14.60 -10.38 -19.94
N TRP A 74 14.20 -11.51 -19.35
CA TRP A 74 14.33 -12.83 -19.97
C TRP A 74 13.44 -12.97 -21.20
N ALA A 75 12.19 -12.51 -21.13
CA ALA A 75 11.28 -12.53 -22.28
C ALA A 75 11.85 -11.71 -23.45
N LEU A 76 12.44 -10.55 -23.18
CA LEU A 76 13.08 -9.71 -24.20
C LEU A 76 14.34 -10.34 -24.75
N ASP A 77 15.24 -10.85 -23.90
CA ASP A 77 16.46 -11.50 -24.35
C ASP A 77 16.15 -12.72 -25.23
N HIS A 78 15.10 -13.49 -24.88
CA HIS A 78 14.65 -14.62 -25.68
C HIS A 78 13.96 -14.21 -26.98
N TRP A 79 13.19 -13.12 -26.99
CA TRP A 79 12.50 -12.68 -28.20
C TRP A 79 13.44 -12.04 -29.22
N LEU A 80 14.45 -11.30 -28.76
CA LEU A 80 15.44 -10.64 -29.61
C LEU A 80 16.69 -11.51 -29.88
N HIS A 81 16.75 -12.72 -29.32
CA HIS A 81 17.94 -13.60 -29.33
C HIS A 81 19.22 -12.87 -28.91
N THR A 82 19.12 -11.94 -27.96
CA THR A 82 20.27 -11.22 -27.43
C THR A 82 20.97 -12.05 -26.36
N ALA A 83 22.27 -11.78 -26.16
CA ALA A 83 22.93 -12.13 -24.90
C ALA A 83 22.14 -11.52 -23.72
N PRO A 84 22.29 -12.01 -22.46
CA PRO A 84 21.45 -11.64 -21.31
C PRO A 84 21.66 -10.19 -20.83
N LEU A 85 21.47 -9.24 -21.74
CA LEU A 85 21.71 -7.81 -21.61
C LEU A 85 20.46 -7.13 -21.05
N PHE A 86 19.27 -7.53 -21.53
CA PHE A 86 18.03 -6.98 -20.99
C PHE A 86 17.77 -7.49 -19.57
N ILE A 87 18.07 -8.74 -19.25
CA ILE A 87 18.06 -9.23 -17.86
C ILE A 87 18.96 -8.37 -16.98
N ALA A 88 20.22 -8.13 -17.38
CA ALA A 88 21.15 -7.33 -16.58
C ALA A 88 20.64 -5.89 -16.38
N LEU A 89 20.16 -5.24 -17.44
CA LEU A 89 19.60 -3.90 -17.40
C LEU A 89 18.36 -3.81 -16.52
N PHE A 90 17.41 -4.72 -16.70
CA PHE A 90 16.15 -4.71 -15.95
C PHE A 90 16.35 -5.08 -14.49
N VAL A 91 17.29 -5.98 -14.15
CA VAL A 91 17.65 -6.27 -12.75
C VAL A 91 18.19 -5.03 -12.05
N LEU A 92 19.06 -4.25 -12.71
CA LEU A 92 19.55 -2.99 -12.16
C LEU A 92 18.41 -1.98 -11.97
N LEU A 93 17.53 -1.84 -12.97
CA LEU A 93 16.37 -0.95 -12.90
C LEU A 93 15.38 -1.37 -11.81
N GLY A 94 15.05 -2.66 -11.72
CA GLY A 94 14.14 -3.24 -10.74
C GLY A 94 14.69 -3.13 -9.32
N GLY A 95 15.99 -3.38 -9.15
CA GLY A 95 16.69 -3.16 -7.89
C GLY A 95 16.68 -1.69 -7.46
N ALA A 96 17.02 -0.78 -8.38
CA ALA A 96 16.98 0.67 -8.11
C ALA A 96 15.56 1.14 -7.75
N ALA A 97 14.55 0.75 -8.52
CA ALA A 97 13.15 1.06 -8.23
C ALA A 97 12.71 0.51 -6.87
N GLY A 98 13.16 -0.69 -6.53
CA GLY A 98 12.91 -1.30 -5.24
C GLY A 98 13.50 -0.48 -4.07
N VAL A 99 14.79 -0.17 -4.14
CA VAL A 99 15.47 0.65 -3.11
C VAL A 99 14.80 2.03 -2.98
N LEU A 100 14.44 2.66 -4.10
CA LEU A 100 13.74 3.95 -4.10
C LEU A 100 12.36 3.88 -3.43
N ASN A 101 11.63 2.76 -3.58
CA ASN A 101 10.36 2.56 -2.90
C ASN A 101 10.54 2.48 -1.37
N VAL A 102 11.58 1.79 -0.90
CA VAL A 102 11.92 1.73 0.53
C VAL A 102 12.32 3.10 1.05
N TRP A 103 13.20 3.80 0.34
CA TRP A 103 13.69 5.10 0.80
C TRP A 103 12.56 6.14 0.90
N ARG A 104 11.60 6.12 -0.04
CA ARG A 104 10.41 6.99 0.01
C ARG A 104 9.51 6.71 1.21
N MET A 105 9.49 5.48 1.72
CA MET A 105 8.74 5.14 2.94
C MET A 105 9.34 5.78 4.19
N PHE A 106 10.67 5.96 4.22
CA PHE A 106 11.40 6.48 5.38
C PHE A 106 11.85 7.94 5.23
N ALA A 107 11.69 8.55 4.05
CA ALA A 107 12.11 9.92 3.80
C ALA A 107 11.32 10.92 4.68
N PRO A 108 12.01 11.73 5.51
CA PRO A 108 11.36 12.76 6.31
C PRO A 108 10.64 13.78 5.41
N ARG A 109 9.37 14.09 5.73
CA ARG A 109 8.66 15.17 5.02
C ARG A 109 9.28 16.51 5.45
N PRO A 110 9.68 17.38 4.52
CA PRO A 110 10.13 18.72 4.88
C PRO A 110 8.97 19.47 5.54
N GLU A 111 9.23 20.00 6.73
CA GLU A 111 8.27 20.70 7.55
C GLU A 111 7.69 21.88 6.76
N ARG A 112 6.38 21.84 6.50
CA ARG A 112 5.67 22.99 5.95
C ARG A 112 5.56 24.01 7.06
N THR A 113 6.48 24.95 7.13
CA THR A 113 6.38 26.11 8.02
C THR A 113 5.08 26.85 7.70
N PRO A 114 4.10 26.91 8.64
CA PRO A 114 2.90 27.70 8.44
C PRO A 114 3.30 29.17 8.43
N ARG A 115 3.15 29.86 7.29
CA ARG A 115 3.23 31.32 7.27
C ARG A 115 1.89 31.86 7.74
N ALA A 116 1.92 32.59 8.85
CA ALA A 116 0.84 33.43 9.35
C ALA A 116 0.65 34.65 8.44
#